data_AF-A0A257LGI9-F1
#
_entry.id   AF-A0A257LGI9-F1
#
_cell.length_a   1.000
_cell.length_b   1.000
_cell.length_c   1.000
_cell.angle_alpha   90.00
_cell.angle_beta   90.00
_cell.angle_gamma   90.00
#
_symmetry.space_group_name_H-M   'P 1'
#
loop_
_entity.id
_entity.type
_entity.pdbx_description
1 polymer ?
#
loop_
_entity_poly.entity_id
_entity_poly.type
_entity_poly.pdbx_seq_one_letter_code
_entity_poly.pdbx_strand_id
1 'polypeptide(L)'
;MRERHRHRYEVNNAYVGQMQRAGLMVSGINPRRNLVEIVELKGHPWFLGTQAHPEFQSKPNKAHPLFAAFIAATLKNKKGGAKVKSAKASKPVKAAKSAKAAKKK
;
A
#
# COMPACT_ATOMS: atom_id res chain seq x y z
N MET A 1 -10.24 -13.98 -3.72
CA MET A 1 -8.79 -14.26 -3.67
C MET A 1 -8.47 -14.67 -2.24
N ARG A 2 -7.67 -15.71 -2.02
CA ARG A 2 -7.29 -16.15 -0.66
C ARG A 2 -5.78 -16.18 -0.60
N GLU A 3 -5.18 -15.20 0.05
CA GLU A 3 -3.73 -15.09 0.19
C GLU A 3 -3.23 -15.61 1.55
N ARG A 4 -1.93 -15.94 1.62
CA ARG A 4 -1.26 -16.29 2.88
C ARG A 4 -0.85 -15.00 3.61
N HIS A 5 -1.04 -14.99 4.92
CA HIS A 5 -0.67 -13.87 5.78
C HIS A 5 0.16 -14.40 6.95
N ARG A 6 1.23 -13.69 7.31
CA ARG A 6 2.08 -14.07 8.44
C ARG A 6 2.58 -12.83 9.19
N HIS A 7 1.63 -12.01 9.62
CA HIS A 7 1.88 -10.78 10.36
C HIS A 7 0.94 -10.67 11.55
N ARG A 8 1.28 -9.79 12.51
CA ARG A 8 0.46 -9.48 13.70
C ARG A 8 -0.09 -8.05 13.71
N TYR A 9 0.55 -7.15 12.95
CA TYR A 9 0.20 -5.74 12.92
C TYR A 9 -0.68 -5.43 11.72
N GLU A 10 -1.80 -4.78 11.98
CA GLU A 10 -2.74 -4.35 10.96
C GLU A 10 -2.66 -2.82 10.78
N VAL A 11 -3.17 -2.33 9.64
CA VAL A 11 -3.34 -0.90 9.44
C VAL A 11 -4.37 -0.35 10.43
N ASN A 12 -4.02 0.74 11.12
CA ASN A 12 -4.97 1.43 11.98
C ASN A 12 -5.93 2.27 11.12
N ASN A 13 -7.19 1.82 11.05
CA ASN A 13 -8.24 2.45 10.25
C ASN A 13 -8.49 3.93 10.59
N ALA A 14 -8.17 4.39 11.80
CA ALA A 14 -8.27 5.80 12.17
C ALA A 14 -7.39 6.71 11.30
N TYR A 15 -6.29 6.18 10.74
CA TYR A 15 -5.35 6.94 9.91
C TYR A 15 -5.59 6.79 8.40
N VAL A 16 -6.47 5.88 7.97
CA VAL A 16 -6.70 5.60 6.54
C VAL A 16 -7.14 6.85 5.79
N GLY A 17 -8.05 7.65 6.37
CA GLY A 17 -8.48 8.90 5.74
C GLY A 17 -7.36 9.92 5.57
N GLN A 18 -6.39 9.98 6.50
CA GLN A 18 -5.21 10.84 6.36
C GLN A 18 -4.29 10.33 5.25
N MET A 19 -4.07 9.01 5.17
CA MET A 19 -3.26 8.39 4.12
C MET A 19 -3.89 8.60 2.73
N GLN A 20 -5.21 8.50 2.63
CA GLN A 20 -5.94 8.75 1.39
C GLN A 20 -5.81 10.19 0.91
N ARG A 21 -5.93 11.17 1.82
CA ARG A 21 -5.68 12.58 1.48
C ARG A 21 -4.23 12.84 1.03
N ALA A 22 -3.27 12.05 1.50
CA ALA A 22 -1.88 12.13 1.07
C ALA A 22 -1.61 11.43 -0.28
N GLY A 23 -2.62 10.78 -0.89
CA GLY A 23 -2.52 10.15 -2.21
C GLY A 23 -2.47 8.62 -2.21
N LEU A 24 -2.47 7.97 -1.03
CA LEU A 24 -2.55 6.52 -0.94
C LEU A 24 -3.97 6.04 -1.29
N MET A 25 -4.10 5.04 -2.14
CA MET A 25 -5.38 4.41 -2.47
C MET A 25 -5.47 3.07 -1.77
N VAL A 26 -6.59 2.78 -1.11
CA VAL A 26 -6.86 1.46 -0.55
C VAL A 26 -7.66 0.67 -1.59
N SER A 27 -7.00 -0.25 -2.29
CA SER A 27 -7.61 -1.03 -3.38
C SER A 27 -8.05 -2.43 -2.95
N GLY A 28 -7.58 -2.92 -1.79
CA GLY A 28 -8.01 -4.19 -1.21
C GLY A 28 -8.36 -4.06 0.26
N ILE A 29 -9.58 -4.47 0.62
CA ILE A 29 -10.07 -4.53 2.00
C ILE A 29 -10.66 -5.91 2.26
N ASN A 30 -10.34 -6.50 3.41
CA ASN A 30 -11.00 -7.69 3.89
C ASN A 30 -12.44 -7.36 4.30
N PRO A 31 -13.48 -7.86 3.60
CA PRO A 31 -14.86 -7.48 3.87
C PRO A 31 -15.39 -7.99 5.23
N ARG A 32 -14.76 -9.02 5.81
CA ARG A 32 -15.20 -9.59 7.09
C ARG A 32 -14.60 -8.87 8.29
N ARG A 33 -13.34 -8.48 8.18
CA ARG A 33 -12.56 -7.92 9.31
C ARG A 33 -12.25 -6.43 9.15
N ASN A 34 -12.64 -5.83 8.03
CA ASN A 34 -12.37 -4.44 7.68
C ASN A 34 -10.87 -4.08 7.77
N LEU A 35 -10.02 -4.99 7.29
CA LEU A 35 -8.57 -4.84 7.30
C LEU A 35 -8.09 -4.41 5.91
N VAL A 36 -7.16 -3.47 5.87
CA VAL A 36 -6.51 -3.06 4.62
C VAL A 36 -5.53 -4.16 4.19
N GLU A 37 -5.78 -4.76 3.04
CA GLU A 37 -4.95 -5.83 2.49
C GLU A 37 -4.02 -5.32 1.38
N ILE A 38 -4.51 -4.42 0.53
CA ILE A 38 -3.77 -3.89 -0.63
C ILE A 38 -3.90 -2.38 -0.72
N VAL A 39 -2.78 -1.72 -0.99
CA VAL A 39 -2.68 -0.27 -1.22
C VAL A 39 -1.94 0.06 -2.50
N GLU A 40 -2.29 1.17 -3.10
CA GLU A 40 -1.68 1.73 -4.31
C GLU A 40 -1.36 3.22 -4.10
N LEU A 41 -0.58 3.82 -4.99
CA LEU A 41 -0.24 5.25 -4.91
C LEU A 41 -0.72 5.98 -6.16
N LYS A 42 -1.60 6.96 -5.96
CA LYS A 42 -2.14 7.77 -7.06
C LYS A 42 -1.00 8.55 -7.73
N GLY A 43 -0.94 8.47 -9.06
CA GLY A 43 0.06 9.19 -9.86
C GLY A 43 1.41 8.49 -10.01
N HIS A 44 1.61 7.34 -9.36
CA HIS A 44 2.78 6.49 -9.64
C HIS A 44 2.45 5.51 -10.78
N PRO A 45 3.35 5.29 -11.76
CA PRO A 45 3.07 4.44 -12.93
C PRO A 45 2.77 2.98 -12.54
N TRP A 46 3.40 2.49 -11.47
CA TRP A 46 3.09 1.21 -10.87
C TRP A 46 3.57 1.18 -9.42
N PHE A 47 2.65 1.26 -8.46
CA PHE A 47 2.94 1.14 -7.02
C PHE A 47 1.86 0.27 -6.40
N LEU A 48 2.27 -0.83 -5.77
CA LEU A 48 1.37 -1.74 -5.09
C LEU A 48 2.06 -2.26 -3.82
N GLY A 49 1.38 -2.13 -2.70
CA GLY A 49 1.75 -2.73 -1.42
C GLY A 49 0.68 -3.72 -0.99
N THR A 50 1.09 -4.90 -0.53
CA THR A 50 0.19 -5.91 0.01
C THR A 50 0.72 -6.41 1.34
N GLN A 51 -0.15 -6.68 2.31
CA GLN A 51 0.22 -7.37 3.56
C GLN A 51 0.32 -8.88 3.39
N ALA A 52 -0.16 -9.41 2.28
CA ALA A 52 -0.15 -10.83 2.00
C ALA A 52 1.20 -11.30 1.42
N HIS A 53 1.36 -12.60 1.29
CA HIS A 53 2.54 -13.27 0.76
C HIS A 53 2.26 -13.96 -0.59
N PRO A 54 2.12 -13.20 -1.70
CA PRO A 54 1.84 -13.76 -3.02
C PRO A 54 2.95 -14.69 -3.54
N GLU A 55 4.17 -14.58 -2.99
CA GLU A 55 5.31 -15.44 -3.31
C GLU A 55 5.03 -16.92 -3.05
N PHE A 56 4.25 -17.24 -2.01
CA PHE A 56 3.92 -18.64 -1.70
C PHE A 56 2.93 -19.25 -2.69
N GLN A 57 2.25 -18.43 -3.50
CA GLN A 57 1.29 -18.88 -4.51
C GLN A 57 1.86 -18.85 -5.93
N SER A 58 3.01 -18.22 -6.13
CA SER A 58 3.70 -18.17 -7.41
C SER A 58 4.36 -19.51 -7.72
N LYS A 59 4.24 -19.99 -8.96
CA LYS A 59 4.89 -21.21 -9.45
C LYS A 59 5.67 -20.93 -10.74
N PRO A 60 6.72 -21.70 -11.07
CA PRO A 60 7.51 -21.49 -12.29
C PRO A 60 6.66 -21.49 -13.57
N ASN A 61 5.67 -22.37 -13.66
CA ASN A 61 4.75 -22.49 -14.80
C ASN A 61 3.49 -21.61 -14.67
N LYS A 62 3.31 -20.92 -13.54
CA LYS A 62 2.15 -20.07 -13.27
C LYS A 62 2.57 -18.97 -12.29
N ALA A 63 3.18 -17.93 -12.84
CA ALA A 63 3.59 -16.77 -12.06
C ALA A 63 2.36 -16.11 -11.41
N HIS A 64 2.52 -15.64 -10.17
CA HIS A 64 1.46 -14.89 -9.52
C HIS A 64 1.14 -13.59 -10.30
N PRO A 65 -0.13 -13.21 -10.47
CA PRO A 65 -0.51 -12.04 -11.26
C PRO A 65 0.18 -10.74 -10.83
N LEU A 66 0.40 -10.54 -9.51
CA LEU A 66 1.11 -9.36 -9.01
C LEU A 66 2.56 -9.26 -9.51
N PHE A 67 3.29 -10.38 -9.55
CA PHE A 67 4.65 -10.39 -10.08
C PHE A 67 4.68 -10.22 -11.58
N ALA A 68 3.78 -10.90 -12.31
CA ALA A 68 3.69 -10.75 -13.76
C ALA A 68 3.35 -9.29 -14.14
N ALA A 69 2.42 -8.67 -13.43
CA ALA A 69 2.05 -7.26 -13.62
C ALA A 69 3.21 -6.32 -13.28
N PHE A 70 3.96 -6.59 -12.21
CA PHE A 70 5.15 -5.81 -11.85
C PHE A 70 6.18 -5.82 -12.97
N ILE A 71 6.56 -7.00 -13.46
CA ILE A 71 7.54 -7.14 -14.54
C ILE A 71 7.03 -6.51 -15.84
N ALA A 72 5.75 -6.65 -16.17
CA ALA A 72 5.18 -5.97 -17.31
C ALA A 72 5.27 -4.44 -17.18
N ALA A 73 5.04 -3.89 -15.98
CA ALA A 73 5.16 -2.46 -15.73
C ALA A 73 6.60 -1.96 -15.78
N THR A 74 7.58 -2.73 -15.28
CA THR A 74 9.00 -2.37 -15.38
C THR A 74 9.47 -2.38 -16.83
N LEU A 75 9.04 -3.35 -17.65
CA LEU A 75 9.32 -3.38 -19.08
C LEU A 75 8.73 -2.17 -19.82
N LYS A 76 7.49 -1.76 -19.48
CA LYS A 76 6.87 -0.55 -20.05
C LYS A 76 7.66 0.71 -19.69
N ASN A 77 8.06 0.85 -18.42
CA ASN A 77 8.85 1.98 -17.94
C ASN A 77 10.25 2.02 -18.59
N LYS A 78 10.87 0.85 -18.85
CA LYS A 78 12.15 0.76 -19.58
C LYS A 78 12.03 1.20 -21.04
N LYS A 79 10.94 0.83 -21.74
CA LYS A 79 10.76 1.08 -23.18
C LYS A 79 10.33 2.51 -23.50
N GLY A 80 9.56 3.14 -22.63
CA GLY A 80 9.26 4.56 -22.69
C GLY A 80 9.65 5.16 -21.36
N GLY A 81 10.78 5.87 -21.33
CA GLY A 81 11.22 6.68 -20.19
C GLY A 81 10.20 7.77 -19.90
N ALA A 82 9.04 7.36 -19.39
CA ALA A 82 7.96 8.24 -19.03
C ALA A 82 8.51 9.11 -17.93
N LYS A 83 8.68 10.40 -18.24
CA LYS A 83 8.93 11.46 -17.27
C LYS A 83 7.84 11.37 -16.21
N VAL A 84 8.09 10.60 -15.15
CA VAL A 84 7.26 10.61 -13.95
C VAL A 84 7.42 12.02 -13.42
N LYS A 85 6.39 12.86 -13.59
CA LYS A 85 6.29 14.09 -12.82
C LYS A 85 6.26 13.62 -11.37
N SER A 86 7.38 13.76 -10.67
CA SER A 86 7.47 13.46 -9.25
C SER A 86 6.31 14.19 -8.59
N ALA A 87 5.43 13.43 -7.95
CA ALA A 87 4.42 14.03 -7.09
C ALA A 87 5.21 14.86 -6.07
N LYS A 88 5.02 16.19 -6.11
CA LYS A 88 5.66 17.14 -5.19
C LYS A 88 5.58 16.54 -3.78
N ALA A 89 6.73 16.44 -3.11
CA ALA A 89 6.84 16.01 -1.72
C ALA A 89 5.72 16.67 -0.91
N SER A 90 4.76 15.85 -0.47
CA SER A 90 3.73 16.29 0.44
C SER A 90 4.44 16.74 1.71
N LYS A 91 4.21 18.01 2.09
CA LYS A 91 4.77 18.64 3.29
C LYS A 91 4.63 17.69 4.50
N PRO A 92 5.62 17.66 5.41
CA PRO A 92 5.56 16.77 6.57
C PRO A 92 4.26 17.06 7.34
N VAL A 93 3.44 16.02 7.51
CA VAL A 93 2.26 16.09 8.36
C VAL A 93 2.79 16.35 9.76
N LYS A 94 2.52 17.55 10.31
CA LYS A 94 2.87 17.88 11.70
C LYS A 94 2.28 16.80 12.61
N ALA A 95 3.14 16.17 13.39
CA ALA A 95 2.75 15.22 14.42
C ALA A 95 1.69 15.87 15.30
N ALA A 96 0.49 15.28 15.33
CA ALA A 96 -0.52 15.63 16.32
C ALA A 96 0.07 15.33 17.70
N LYS A 97 0.27 16.38 18.51
CA LYS A 97 0.78 16.27 19.87
C LYS A 97 -0.12 15.31 20.65
N SER A 98 0.51 14.30 21.22
CA SER A 98 -0.06 13.47 22.29
C SER A 98 -0.48 14.39 23.44
N ALA A 99 -1.79 14.46 23.70
CA ALA A 99 -2.29 14.98 24.97
C ALA A 99 -2.12 13.89 26.02
N LYS A 100 -0.99 13.93 26.74
CA LYS A 100 -0.83 13.28 28.04
C LYS A 100 -0.81 14.36 29.11
N ALA A 101 -1.88 14.46 29.88
CA ALA A 101 -1.90 15.06 31.22
C ALA A 101 -2.54 14.00 32.14
N ALA A 102 -1.78 13.23 32.93
CA ALA A 102 -1.19 13.61 34.22
C ALA A 102 -2.22 13.88 35.34
N LYS A 103 -2.70 12.78 35.96
CA LYS A 103 -2.72 12.49 37.41
C LYS A 103 -2.88 13.66 38.40
N LYS A 104 -4.02 13.73 39.12
CA LYS A 104 -4.18 13.91 40.60
C LYS A 104 -5.60 14.42 40.97
N LYS A 105 -6.45 13.57 41.55
CA LYS A 105 -6.83 13.59 42.98
C LYS A 105 -7.60 12.31 43.29
#